data_AF-A0AAV3Q3Q3-F1
#
_entry.id   AF-A0AAV3Q3Q3-F1
#
_cell.length_a   1.000
_cell.length_b   1.000
_cell.length_c   1.000
_cell.angle_alpha   90.00
_cell.angle_beta   90.00
_cell.angle_gamma   90.00
#
_symmetry.space_group_name_H-M   'P 1'
#
loop_
_entity.id
_entity.type
_entity.pdbx_description
1 polymer ?
#
loop_
_entity_poly.entity_id
_entity_poly.type
_entity_poly.pdbx_seq_one_letter_code
_entity_poly.pdbx_strand_id
1 'polypeptide(L)'
;MLGTSLLSWMSKKQNTVSRSFVEVEYISVAFADCELQWLTYLLADLKVPIEQPIPLWCDNQSTIYNTENPVFHERTKHIEMDCHTIRDQYKRGFVKSLHVPSKD
;
A
#
# COMPACT_ATOMS: atom_id res chain seq x y z
N MET A 1 8.15 -1.55 -10.62
CA MET A 1 8.93 -1.36 -11.86
C MET A 1 9.16 -2.72 -12.49
N LEU A 2 9.18 -2.82 -13.82
CA LEU A 2 9.63 -4.02 -14.54
C LEU A 2 10.97 -3.70 -15.18
N GLY A 3 12.06 -4.19 -14.57
CA GLY A 3 13.41 -3.68 -14.88
C GLY A 3 13.51 -2.19 -14.56
N THR A 4 13.92 -1.38 -15.54
CA THR A 4 14.06 0.08 -15.42
C THR A 4 12.79 0.86 -15.79
N SER A 5 11.71 0.17 -16.19
CA SER A 5 10.50 0.80 -16.70
C SER A 5 9.47 1.04 -15.59
N LEU A 6 8.93 2.26 -15.55
CA LEU A 6 7.76 2.60 -14.76
C LEU A 6 6.54 1.86 -15.33
N LEU A 7 5.88 1.05 -14.50
CA LEU A 7 4.72 0.26 -14.93
C LEU A 7 3.42 1.03 -14.78
N SER A 8 3.27 1.76 -13.68
CA SER A 8 2.08 2.56 -13.40
C SER A 8 2.44 3.71 -12.47
N TRP A 9 1.66 4.79 -12.59
CA TRP A 9 1.64 5.91 -11.66
C TRP A 9 0.20 6.39 -11.51
N MET A 10 -0.22 6.61 -10.27
CA MET A 10 -1.56 7.11 -9.97
C MET A 10 -1.46 8.33 -9.04
N SER A 11 -2.22 9.37 -9.39
CA SER A 11 -2.55 10.47 -8.49
C SER A 11 -4.07 10.57 -8.42
N LYS A 12 -4.63 10.32 -7.24
CA LYS A 12 -6.07 10.24 -7.04
C LYS A 12 -6.49 11.13 -5.89
N LYS A 13 -7.49 11.98 -6.14
CA LYS A 13 -8.16 12.72 -5.06
C LYS A 13 -8.98 11.73 -4.24
N GLN A 14 -8.70 11.63 -2.95
CA GLN A 14 -9.49 10.79 -2.05
C GLN A 14 -10.93 11.32 -1.96
N ASN A 15 -11.91 10.42 -2.12
CA ASN A 15 -13.32 10.74 -1.90
C ASN A 15 -13.73 10.59 -0.42
N THR A 16 -12.93 9.84 0.36
CA THR A 16 -13.13 9.65 1.79
C THR A 16 -12.60 10.86 2.54
N VAL A 17 -13.40 11.37 3.49
CA VAL A 17 -12.96 12.43 4.40
C VAL A 17 -11.95 11.84 5.37
N SER A 18 -10.67 12.20 5.18
CA SER A 18 -9.61 11.85 6.11
C SER A 18 -9.46 12.92 7.18
N ARG A 19 -9.18 12.50 8.41
CA ARG A 19 -9.03 13.37 9.59
C ARG A 19 -7.56 13.57 9.97
N SER A 20 -6.63 12.94 9.26
CA SER A 20 -5.18 13.13 9.44
C SER A 20 -4.38 12.76 8.18
N PHE A 21 -3.19 13.33 8.03
CA PHE A 21 -2.29 12.96 6.92
C PHE A 21 -1.93 11.46 6.92
N VAL A 22 -1.78 10.85 8.09
CA VAL A 22 -1.55 9.41 8.25
C VAL A 22 -2.68 8.59 7.64
N GLU A 23 -3.93 8.97 7.89
CA GLU A 23 -5.09 8.30 7.29
C GLU A 23 -5.12 8.46 5.76
N VAL A 24 -4.77 9.64 5.23
CA VAL A 24 -4.69 9.87 3.77
C VAL A 24 -3.70 8.93 3.12
N GLU A 25 -2.48 8.90 3.66
CA GLU A 25 -1.44 8.05 3.12
C GLU A 25 -1.75 6.57 3.26
N TYR A 26 -2.38 6.18 4.36
CA TYR A 26 -2.81 4.82 4.56
C TYR A 26 -3.82 4.38 3.48
N ILE A 27 -4.80 5.23 3.17
CA ILE A 27 -5.74 4.98 2.05
C ILE A 27 -4.97 4.89 0.72
N SER A 28 -4.02 5.79 0.48
CA SER A 28 -3.19 5.77 -0.74
C SER A 28 -2.42 4.46 -0.87
N VAL A 29 -1.88 3.94 0.23
CA VAL A 29 -1.22 2.62 0.28
C VAL A 29 -2.18 1.49 -0.04
N ALA A 30 -3.43 1.54 0.42
CA ALA A 30 -4.42 0.50 0.14
C ALA A 30 -4.78 0.45 -1.34
N PHE A 31 -4.93 1.63 -1.96
CA PHE A 31 -5.14 1.71 -3.41
C PHE A 31 -3.94 1.16 -4.19
N ALA A 32 -2.72 1.52 -3.78
CA ALA A 32 -1.50 1.01 -4.41
C ALA A 32 -1.37 -0.52 -4.29
N ASP A 33 -1.69 -1.08 -3.12
CA ASP A 33 -1.68 -2.53 -2.88
C ASP A 33 -2.71 -3.28 -3.74
N CYS A 34 -3.92 -2.74 -3.87
CA CYS A 34 -4.96 -3.28 -4.76
C CYS A 34 -4.51 -3.24 -6.23
N GLU A 35 -3.90 -2.15 -6.67
CA GLU A 35 -3.35 -2.02 -8.03
C GLU A 35 -2.19 -3.00 -8.27
N LEU A 36 -1.30 -3.17 -7.29
CA LEU A 36 -0.21 -4.16 -7.35
C LEU A 36 -0.74 -5.58 -7.44
N GLN A 37 -1.79 -5.91 -6.69
CA GLN A 37 -2.44 -7.21 -6.76
C GLN A 37 -3.05 -7.46 -8.14
N TRP A 38 -3.77 -6.47 -8.69
CA TRP A 38 -4.33 -6.56 -10.03
C TRP A 38 -3.24 -6.72 -11.11
N LEU A 39 -2.17 -5.93 -11.04
CA LEU A 39 -1.02 -6.05 -11.95
C LEU A 39 -0.33 -7.42 -11.82
N THR A 40 -0.25 -7.97 -10.61
CA THR A 40 0.33 -9.30 -10.39
C THR A 40 -0.48 -10.39 -11.08
N TYR A 41 -1.81 -10.33 -11.00
CA TYR A 41 -2.66 -11.27 -11.73
C TYR A 41 -2.54 -11.11 -13.24
N LEU A 42 -2.54 -9.87 -13.74
CA LEU A 42 -2.38 -9.60 -15.17
C LEU A 42 -1.05 -10.14 -15.71
N LEU A 43 0.05 -9.91 -14.99
CA LEU A 43 1.38 -10.38 -15.39
C LEU A 43 1.50 -11.91 -15.28
N ALA A 44 0.86 -12.52 -14.28
CA ALA A 44 0.78 -13.98 -14.18
C ALA A 44 0.04 -14.61 -15.37
N ASP A 45 -1.04 -13.99 -15.84
CA ASP A 45 -1.76 -14.42 -17.04
C ASP A 45 -0.87 -14.30 -18.29
N LEU A 46 -0.05 -13.26 -18.37
CA LEU A 46 0.95 -13.05 -19.42
C LEU A 46 2.21 -13.92 -19.25
N LYS A 47 2.26 -14.81 -18.25
CA LYS A 47 3.40 -15.68 -17.93
C LYS A 47 4.69 -14.92 -17.59
N VAL A 48 4.57 -13.70 -17.08
CA VAL A 48 5.67 -12.89 -16.56
C VAL A 48 5.80 -13.16 -15.06
N PRO A 49 6.90 -13.77 -14.59
CA PRO A 49 7.10 -14.01 -13.16
C PRO A 49 7.33 -12.68 -12.42
N ILE A 50 6.74 -12.56 -11.22
CA ILE A 50 6.99 -11.45 -10.30
C ILE A 50 7.57 -12.01 -9.00
N GLU A 51 8.64 -11.39 -8.52
CA GLU A 51 9.23 -11.70 -7.22
C GLU A 51 8.40 -11.08 -6.09
N GLN A 52 8.12 -11.87 -5.06
CA GLN A 52 7.43 -11.45 -3.84
C GLN A 52 8.36 -11.63 -2.63
N PRO A 53 8.29 -10.77 -1.59
CA PRO A 53 7.33 -9.66 -1.43
C PRO A 53 7.66 -8.45 -2.33
N ILE A 54 6.63 -7.79 -2.84
CA ILE A 54 6.79 -6.56 -3.61
C ILE A 54 7.13 -5.41 -2.64
N PRO A 55 8.24 -4.68 -2.87
CA PRO A 55 8.59 -3.55 -2.01
C PRO A 55 7.61 -2.39 -2.23
N LEU A 56 6.93 -2.01 -1.17
CA LEU A 56 6.03 -0.85 -1.12
C LEU A 56 6.74 0.28 -0.36
N TRP A 57 7.01 1.38 -1.05
CA TRP A 57 7.75 2.50 -0.49
C TRP A 57 6.79 3.59 0.01
N CYS A 58 6.94 4.01 1.26
CA CYS A 58 6.16 5.09 1.87
C CYS A 58 7.07 6.05 2.64
N ASP A 59 6.74 7.33 2.64
CA ASP A 59 7.47 8.39 3.33
C ASP A 59 6.99 8.61 4.77
N ASN A 60 5.80 8.12 5.15
CA ASN A 60 5.31 8.23 6.52
C ASN A 60 5.52 6.95 7.33
N GLN A 61 6.39 7.09 8.32
CA GLN A 61 6.67 6.04 9.30
C GLN A 61 5.43 5.60 10.09
N SER A 62 4.48 6.50 10.34
CA SER A 62 3.24 6.17 11.06
C SER A 62 2.34 5.25 10.23
N THR A 63 2.29 5.46 8.91
CA THR A 63 1.57 4.61 7.97
C THR A 63 2.18 3.20 7.94
N ILE A 64 3.51 3.12 7.87
CA ILE A 64 4.25 1.84 7.93
C ILE A 64 3.96 1.13 9.25
N TYR A 65 4.09 1.83 10.38
CA TYR A 65 3.83 1.27 11.69
C TYR A 65 2.39 0.72 11.83
N ASN A 66 1.39 1.43 11.29
CA ASN A 66 -0.01 1.01 11.32
C ASN A 66 -0.32 -0.19 10.40
N THR A 67 0.48 -0.37 9.34
CA THR A 67 0.44 -1.55 8.47
C THR A 67 1.02 -2.76 9.18
N GLU A 68 2.12 -2.59 9.91
CA GLU A 68 2.81 -3.69 10.60
C GLU A 68 2.17 -4.07 11.95
N ASN A 69 1.60 -3.10 12.66
CA ASN A 69 1.07 -3.28 14.02
C ASN A 69 -0.44 -2.99 14.10
N PRO A 70 -1.26 -3.93 14.62
CA PRO A 70 -2.73 -3.79 14.65
C PRO A 70 -3.27 -2.88 15.76
N VAL A 71 -2.41 -2.21 16.54
CA VAL A 71 -2.76 -1.65 17.88
C VAL A 71 -3.69 -0.41 17.84
N PHE A 72 -4.03 0.14 16.68
CA PHE A 72 -4.96 1.28 16.60
C PHE A 72 -6.40 0.84 16.24
N HIS A 73 -7.26 0.73 17.25
CA HIS A 73 -8.65 0.25 17.12
C HIS A 73 -9.76 1.25 17.47
N GLU A 74 -9.46 2.52 17.79
CA GLU A 74 -10.51 3.45 18.25
C GLU A 74 -10.84 4.64 17.33
N ARG A 75 -10.03 4.99 16.31
CA ARG A 75 -10.21 6.25 15.55
C ARG A 75 -10.42 6.14 14.03
N THR A 76 -10.38 4.95 13.44
CA THR A 76 -10.32 4.74 11.98
C THR A 76 -11.46 3.88 11.41
N LYS A 77 -12.66 3.94 11.99
CA LYS A 77 -13.83 3.18 11.50
C LYS A 77 -14.20 3.48 10.04
N HIS A 78 -13.97 4.71 9.56
CA HIS A 78 -14.28 5.13 8.19
C HIS A 78 -13.28 4.63 7.14
N ILE A 79 -12.16 4.02 7.56
CA ILE A 79 -11.13 3.45 6.66
C ILE A 79 -10.76 2.01 7.04
N GLU A 80 -11.61 1.36 7.83
CA GLU A 80 -11.30 0.06 8.42
C GLU A 80 -11.08 -1.04 7.36
N MET A 81 -11.80 -0.97 6.23
CA MET A 81 -11.65 -1.90 5.11
C MET A 81 -10.25 -1.82 4.48
N ASP A 82 -9.75 -0.60 4.27
CA ASP A 82 -8.41 -0.34 3.76
C ASP A 82 -7.36 -0.88 4.75
N CYS A 83 -7.61 -0.69 6.06
CA CYS A 83 -6.77 -1.24 7.13
C CYS A 83 -6.67 -2.75 7.11
N HIS A 84 -7.78 -3.46 6.97
CA HIS A 84 -7.75 -4.93 6.93
C HIS A 84 -7.05 -5.44 5.68
N THR A 85 -7.28 -4.81 4.53
CA THR A 85 -6.72 -5.24 3.24
C THR A 85 -5.20 -5.21 3.24
N ILE A 86 -4.59 -4.06 3.56
CA ILE A 86 -3.13 -3.92 3.56
C ILE A 86 -2.48 -4.86 4.58
N ARG A 87 -3.09 -5.01 5.76
CA ARG A 87 -2.57 -5.90 6.82
C ARG A 87 -2.57 -7.36 6.38
N ASP A 88 -3.65 -7.81 5.75
CA ASP A 88 -3.73 -9.18 5.24
C ASP A 88 -2.65 -9.43 4.18
N GLN A 89 -2.39 -8.44 3.34
CA GLN A 89 -1.41 -8.53 2.25
C GLN A 89 0.02 -8.49 2.78
N TYR A 90 0.30 -7.69 3.80
CA TYR A 90 1.56 -7.73 4.54
C TYR A 90 1.77 -9.08 5.23
N LYS A 91 0.77 -9.60 5.95
CA LYS A 91 0.85 -10.89 6.65
C LYS A 91 1.02 -12.08 5.70
N ARG A 92 0.43 -12.01 4.50
CA ARG A 92 0.61 -13.01 3.43
C ARG A 92 2.01 -12.96 2.80
N GLY A 93 2.81 -11.94 3.09
CA GLY A 93 4.10 -11.72 2.45
C GLY A 93 3.98 -11.27 1.00
N PHE A 94 2.82 -10.71 0.61
CA PHE A 94 2.62 -10.17 -0.74
C PHE A 94 3.36 -8.84 -0.93
N VAL A 95 3.30 -7.98 0.09
CA VAL A 95 4.00 -6.69 0.13
C VAL A 95 4.91 -6.58 1.34
N LYS A 96 5.99 -5.81 1.17
CA LYS A 96 6.88 -5.39 2.26
C LYS A 96 6.95 -3.88 2.28
N SER A 97 6.50 -3.27 3.37
CA SER A 97 6.57 -1.83 3.59
C SER A 97 8.01 -1.40 3.86
N LEU A 98 8.48 -0.38 3.14
CA LEU A 98 9.80 0.21 3.27
C LEU A 98 9.67 1.72 3.42
N HIS A 99 10.42 2.29 4.38
CA HIS A 99 10.45 3.72 4.59
C HIS A 99 11.42 4.40 3.61
N VAL A 100 10.95 5.47 2.95
CA VAL A 100 11.81 6.40 2.21
C VAL A 100 11.85 7.72 2.97
N PRO A 101 13.01 8.21 3.42
CA PRO A 101 13.10 9.54 3.99
C PRO A 101 12.81 10.58 2.91
N SER A 102 11.88 11.50 3.19
CA SER A 102 11.69 12.71 2.39
C SER A 102 13.01 13.50 2.39
N LYS A 103 13.61 13.68 1.22
CA LYS A 103 14.65 14.69 1.04
C LYS A 103 13.93 16.01 0.81
N ASP A 104 14.03 16.91 1.77
CA ASP A 104 13.77 18.34 1.56
C ASP A 104 14.68 18.89 0.44
#